data_AF-A0A0S2SLB3-F1
#
_entry.id   AF-A0A0S2SLB3-F1
#
_cell.length_a   1.000
_cell.length_b   1.000
_cell.length_c   1.000
_cell.angle_alpha   90.00
_cell.angle_beta   90.00
_cell.angle_gamma   90.00
#
_symmetry.space_group_name_H-M   'P 1'
#
loop_
_entity.id
_entity.type
_entity.pdbx_description
1 polymer ?
#
loop_
_entity_poly.entity_id
_entity_poly.type
_entity_poly.pdbx_seq_one_letter_code
_entity_poly.pdbx_strand_id
1 'polypeptide(L)'
;MVTADRLILRVTDEQGFNVTCEGLGEFAPAEHPEQPRFVPAGLLNGLRREAAERLEAARIDGWQRPARRVAMREAVYPAKRLNYLGNALNQAAVAFFQEHGVGRVAPAYEAGEEQGEAVLMITKHCIRFSQHLCHKQNPEIKPEPLELKMGKDTFRLRFDCVRCEMQVLGSLKP
;
A
#
# COMPACT_ATOMS: atom_id res chain seq x y z
N MET A 1 48.30 -27.21 -9.47
CA MET A 1 46.88 -27.26 -9.08
C MET A 1 46.55 -25.91 -8.45
N VAL A 2 45.79 -25.07 -9.13
CA VAL A 2 45.32 -23.79 -8.58
C VAL A 2 44.11 -24.11 -7.70
N THR A 3 44.17 -23.81 -6.42
CA THR A 3 43.01 -23.89 -5.51
C THR A 3 42.06 -22.75 -5.84
N ALA A 4 40.77 -23.05 -6.07
CA ALA A 4 39.76 -22.03 -6.32
C ALA A 4 39.69 -21.03 -5.14
N ASP A 5 39.69 -19.73 -5.46
CA ASP A 5 39.34 -18.68 -4.54
C ASP A 5 37.85 -18.76 -4.14
N ARG A 6 37.54 -18.16 -3.00
CA ARG A 6 36.18 -18.07 -2.46
C ARG A 6 35.71 -16.63 -2.35
N LEU A 7 34.51 -16.36 -2.88
CA LEU A 7 33.75 -15.12 -2.68
C LEU A 7 32.58 -15.40 -1.75
N ILE A 8 32.43 -14.62 -0.68
CA ILE A 8 31.33 -14.75 0.28
C ILE A 8 30.45 -13.51 0.19
N LEU A 9 29.18 -13.70 -0.14
CA LEU A 9 28.15 -12.66 -0.06
C LEU A 9 27.35 -12.85 1.22
N ARG A 10 27.38 -11.86 2.12
CA ARG A 10 26.55 -11.80 3.32
C ARG A 10 25.50 -10.73 3.14
N VAL A 11 24.23 -11.09 3.28
CA VAL A 11 23.10 -10.17 3.20
C VAL A 11 22.36 -10.19 4.53
N THR A 12 21.97 -9.01 5.00
CA THR A 12 21.11 -8.84 6.17
C THR A 12 20.04 -7.83 5.83
N ASP A 13 18.77 -8.15 6.12
CA ASP A 13 17.64 -7.27 5.87
C ASP A 13 17.28 -6.40 7.07
N GLU A 14 16.30 -5.50 6.89
CA GLU A 14 15.80 -4.62 7.95
C GLU A 14 15.12 -5.34 9.12
N GLN A 15 14.76 -6.61 8.95
CA GLN A 15 14.14 -7.46 9.97
C GLN A 15 15.17 -8.32 10.71
N GLY A 16 16.45 -8.25 10.31
CA GLY A 16 17.56 -8.98 10.92
C GLY A 16 17.78 -10.39 10.37
N PHE A 17 17.06 -10.80 9.32
CA PHE A 17 17.34 -12.06 8.65
C PHE A 17 18.67 -11.98 7.94
N ASN A 18 19.54 -12.96 8.17
CA ASN A 18 20.86 -13.02 7.55
C ASN A 18 21.02 -14.28 6.71
N VAL A 19 21.64 -14.13 5.56
CA VAL A 19 21.99 -15.23 4.67
C VAL A 19 23.41 -15.08 4.17
N THR A 20 24.08 -16.22 4.01
CA THR A 20 25.43 -16.28 3.44
C THR A 20 25.38 -17.15 2.20
N CYS A 21 25.91 -16.63 1.09
CA CYS A 21 26.09 -17.33 -0.17
C CYS A 21 27.57 -17.39 -0.52
N GLU A 22 27.99 -18.48 -1.14
CA GLU A 22 29.39 -18.74 -1.44
C GLU A 22 29.56 -19.05 -2.93
N GLY A 23 30.48 -18.34 -3.58
CA GLY A 23 30.88 -18.60 -4.95
C GLY A 23 32.35 -19.01 -5.00
N LEU A 24 32.64 -20.08 -5.73
CA LEU A 24 34.00 -20.52 -6.02
C LEU A 24 34.43 -20.02 -7.40
N GLY A 25 35.70 -19.64 -7.54
CA GLY A 25 36.25 -19.21 -8.82
C GLY A 25 37.73 -18.85 -8.71
N GLU A 26 38.33 -18.39 -9.80
CA GLU A 26 39.69 -17.86 -9.79
C GLU A 26 39.57 -16.34 -9.85
N PHE A 27 39.79 -15.66 -8.71
CA PHE A 27 39.57 -14.22 -8.59
C PHE A 27 40.89 -13.44 -8.55
N ALA A 28 41.97 -14.08 -8.14
CA ALA A 28 43.32 -13.52 -8.18
C ALA A 28 44.17 -14.16 -9.30
N PRO A 29 44.88 -13.38 -10.13
CA PRO A 29 45.91 -13.93 -10.99
C PRO A 29 47.07 -14.44 -10.12
N ALA A 30 47.48 -15.70 -10.31
CA ALA A 30 48.50 -16.39 -9.49
C ALA A 30 49.86 -15.67 -9.45
N GLU A 31 50.12 -14.79 -10.42
CA GLU A 31 51.40 -14.12 -10.64
C GLU A 31 51.48 -12.72 -9.99
N HIS A 32 50.35 -12.10 -9.60
CA HIS A 32 50.33 -10.72 -9.08
C HIS A 32 49.25 -10.50 -7.99
N PRO A 33 49.53 -10.86 -6.72
CA PRO A 33 48.56 -10.77 -5.62
C PRO A 33 48.16 -9.34 -5.22
N GLU A 34 48.96 -8.35 -5.63
CA GLU A 34 48.73 -6.91 -5.38
C GLU A 34 47.62 -6.32 -6.27
N GLN A 35 47.24 -7.02 -7.35
CA GLN A 35 46.26 -6.52 -8.33
C GLN A 35 44.82 -6.70 -7.84
N PRO A 36 43.90 -5.80 -8.25
CA PRO A 36 42.49 -5.95 -7.91
C PRO A 36 41.93 -7.28 -8.45
N ARG A 37 41.26 -8.03 -7.57
CA ARG A 37 40.64 -9.31 -7.93
C ARG A 37 39.51 -9.10 -8.93
N PHE A 38 39.47 -9.91 -9.98
CA PHE A 38 38.38 -9.90 -10.95
C PHE A 38 37.24 -10.83 -10.50
N VAL A 39 36.01 -10.31 -10.49
CA VAL A 39 34.81 -11.11 -10.20
C VAL A 39 33.91 -11.12 -11.43
N PRO A 40 33.63 -12.29 -12.04
CA PRO A 40 32.71 -12.37 -13.17
C PRO A 40 31.32 -11.86 -12.81
N ALA A 41 30.75 -10.99 -13.65
CA ALA A 41 29.40 -10.46 -13.44
C ALA A 41 28.34 -11.57 -13.39
N GLY A 42 28.53 -12.66 -14.13
CA GLY A 42 27.65 -13.84 -14.07
C GLY A 42 27.62 -14.51 -12.70
N LEU A 43 28.80 -14.68 -12.07
CA LEU A 43 28.92 -15.22 -10.72
C LEU A 43 28.26 -14.30 -9.70
N LEU A 44 28.55 -12.99 -9.75
CA LEU A 44 27.97 -12.01 -8.84
C LEU A 44 26.43 -11.97 -8.95
N ASN A 45 25.91 -12.00 -10.18
CA ASN A 45 24.46 -12.05 -10.41
C ASN A 45 23.84 -13.37 -9.92
N GLY A 46 24.56 -14.49 -10.02
CA GLY A 46 24.16 -15.77 -9.45
C GLY A 46 24.03 -15.69 -7.93
N LEU A 47 25.09 -15.24 -7.25
CA LEU A 47 25.09 -15.06 -5.79
C LEU A 47 24.00 -14.09 -5.33
N ARG A 48 23.73 -13.03 -6.10
CA ARG A 48 22.64 -12.09 -5.78
C ARG A 48 21.27 -12.76 -5.82
N ARG A 49 21.00 -13.60 -6.83
CA ARG A 49 19.73 -14.34 -6.93
C ARG A 49 19.61 -15.36 -5.80
N GLU A 50 20.66 -16.13 -5.56
CA GLU A 50 20.71 -17.11 -4.48
C GLU A 50 20.49 -16.46 -3.10
N ALA A 51 21.13 -15.32 -2.85
CA ALA A 51 20.94 -14.58 -1.60
C ALA A 51 19.50 -14.06 -1.45
N ALA A 52 18.89 -13.57 -2.53
CA ALA A 52 17.49 -13.15 -2.51
C ALA A 52 16.55 -14.32 -2.21
N GLU A 53 16.72 -15.45 -2.88
CA GLU A 53 15.92 -16.67 -2.67
C GLU A 53 16.05 -17.20 -1.23
N ARG A 54 17.28 -17.28 -0.71
CA ARG A 54 17.52 -17.72 0.67
C ARG A 54 16.92 -16.75 1.68
N LEU A 55 16.99 -15.46 1.43
CA LEU A 55 16.44 -14.44 2.32
C LEU A 55 14.92 -14.50 2.34
N GLU A 56 14.28 -14.71 1.19
CA GLU A 56 12.84 -14.92 1.09
C GLU A 56 12.41 -16.18 1.84
N ALA A 57 13.11 -17.31 1.65
CA ALA A 57 12.86 -18.53 2.40
C ALA A 57 13.01 -18.33 3.92
N ALA A 58 14.09 -17.66 4.36
CA ALA A 58 14.31 -17.36 5.77
C ALA A 58 13.20 -16.48 6.37
N ARG A 59 12.67 -15.51 5.60
CA ARG A 59 11.53 -14.67 6.02
C ARG A 59 10.24 -15.46 6.14
N ILE A 60 9.98 -16.39 5.23
CA ILE A 60 8.81 -17.26 5.26
C ILE A 60 8.90 -18.23 6.44
N ASP A 61 10.03 -18.90 6.62
CA ASP A 61 10.26 -19.86 7.71
C ASP A 61 10.28 -19.19 9.08
N GLY A 62 10.82 -17.97 9.15
CA GLY A 62 10.84 -17.14 10.34
C GLY A 62 9.55 -16.35 10.59
N TRP A 63 8.57 -16.42 9.68
CA TRP A 63 7.34 -15.67 9.84
C TRP A 63 6.53 -16.20 11.02
N GLN A 64 6.51 -15.41 12.09
CA GLN A 64 5.64 -15.66 13.23
C GLN A 64 4.38 -14.83 13.09
N ARG A 65 3.23 -15.51 12.91
CA ARG A 65 1.93 -14.84 12.88
C ARG A 65 1.74 -14.08 14.20
N PRO A 66 1.56 -12.75 14.18
CA PRO A 66 1.30 -12.00 15.40
C PRO A 66 0.05 -12.56 16.09
N ALA A 67 0.13 -12.74 17.41
CA ALA A 67 -1.02 -13.14 18.20
C ALA A 67 -2.12 -12.07 18.08
N ARG A 68 -3.38 -12.51 18.04
CA ARG A 68 -4.52 -11.60 18.08
C ARG A 68 -4.43 -10.76 19.35
N ARG A 69 -4.40 -9.43 19.21
CA ARG A 69 -4.47 -8.51 20.36
C ARG A 69 -5.80 -8.72 21.11
N VAL A 70 -5.74 -8.60 22.43
CA VAL A 70 -6.94 -8.60 23.28
C VAL A 70 -7.81 -7.39 22.89
N ALA A 71 -9.11 -7.61 22.77
CA ALA A 71 -10.06 -6.56 22.41
C ALA A 71 -10.15 -5.52 23.53
N MET A 72 -9.97 -4.24 23.19
CA MET A 72 -10.13 -3.12 24.12
C MET A 72 -11.59 -2.68 24.17
N ARG A 73 -12.40 -3.33 25.02
CA ARG A 73 -13.85 -3.09 25.11
C ARG A 73 -14.23 -1.69 25.63
N GLU A 74 -13.31 -1.04 26.34
CA GLU A 74 -13.48 0.31 26.89
C GLU A 74 -13.35 1.41 25.82
N ALA A 75 -12.88 1.07 24.62
CA ALA A 75 -12.65 2.06 23.58
C ALA A 75 -13.99 2.64 23.08
N VAL A 76 -14.06 3.96 22.97
CA VAL A 76 -15.23 4.66 22.46
C VAL A 76 -14.95 5.14 21.05
N TYR A 77 -15.85 4.84 20.12
CA TYR A 77 -15.74 5.31 18.74
C TYR A 77 -15.97 6.84 18.67
N PRO A 78 -15.15 7.60 17.92
CA PRO A 78 -15.25 9.07 17.90
C PRO A 78 -16.60 9.61 17.43
N ALA A 79 -17.26 8.93 16.48
CA ALA A 79 -18.55 9.34 15.96
C ALA A 79 -19.71 8.62 16.67
N LYS A 80 -20.79 9.34 16.99
CA LYS A 80 -22.00 8.74 17.60
C LYS A 80 -22.97 8.14 16.58
N ARG A 81 -22.77 8.44 15.30
CA ARG A 81 -23.56 7.93 14.18
C ARG A 81 -22.64 7.64 13.01
N LEU A 82 -22.83 6.50 12.37
CA LEU A 82 -22.15 6.11 11.14
C LEU A 82 -23.16 6.07 10.00
N ASN A 83 -22.81 6.71 8.89
CA ASN A 83 -23.50 6.55 7.62
C ASN A 83 -22.84 5.42 6.80
N TYR A 84 -23.22 5.26 5.54
CA TYR A 84 -22.68 4.22 4.66
C TYR A 84 -21.16 4.25 4.50
N LEU A 85 -20.51 5.41 4.70
CA LEU A 85 -19.05 5.54 4.67
C LEU A 85 -18.36 4.80 5.83
N GLY A 86 -19.11 4.35 6.83
CA GLY A 86 -18.63 3.49 7.90
C GLY A 86 -18.37 2.04 7.48
N ASN A 87 -18.75 1.65 6.26
CA ASN A 87 -18.50 0.32 5.67
C ASN A 87 -18.92 -0.86 6.56
N ALA A 88 -20.00 -0.71 7.31
CA ALA A 88 -20.57 -1.76 8.13
C ALA A 88 -21.48 -2.68 7.28
N LEU A 89 -20.88 -3.65 6.61
CA LEU A 89 -21.60 -4.56 5.69
C LEU A 89 -22.23 -5.78 6.39
N ASN A 90 -21.67 -6.21 7.52
CA ASN A 90 -22.12 -7.41 8.24
C ASN A 90 -22.53 -7.09 9.69
N GLN A 91 -23.30 -8.00 10.28
CA GLN A 91 -23.83 -7.84 11.64
C GLN A 91 -22.72 -7.74 12.70
N ALA A 92 -21.57 -8.40 12.52
CA ALA A 92 -20.45 -8.32 13.45
C ALA A 92 -19.81 -6.91 13.47
N ALA A 93 -19.72 -6.26 12.31
CA ALA A 93 -19.26 -4.86 12.22
C ALA A 93 -20.25 -3.90 12.88
N VAL A 94 -21.55 -4.10 12.66
CA VAL A 94 -22.60 -3.29 13.32
C VAL A 94 -22.52 -3.45 14.84
N ALA A 95 -22.43 -4.68 15.35
CA ALA A 95 -22.29 -4.96 16.78
C ALA A 95 -21.03 -4.33 17.35
N PHE A 96 -19.89 -4.43 16.65
CA PHE A 96 -18.65 -3.78 17.05
C PHE A 96 -18.83 -2.27 17.26
N PHE A 97 -19.41 -1.56 16.29
CA PHE A 97 -19.62 -0.12 16.44
C PHE A 97 -20.59 0.23 17.58
N GLN A 98 -21.65 -0.56 17.76
CA GLN A 98 -22.61 -0.37 18.85
C GLN A 98 -21.98 -0.58 20.22
N GLU A 99 -21.18 -1.64 20.39
CA GLU A 99 -20.40 -1.90 21.62
C GLU A 99 -19.46 -0.73 21.96
N HIS A 100 -18.96 -0.02 20.95
CA HIS A 100 -18.07 1.14 21.11
C HIS A 100 -18.83 2.48 21.14
N GLY A 101 -20.14 2.45 21.41
CA GLY A 101 -20.95 3.64 21.69
C GLY A 101 -21.49 4.40 20.47
N VAL A 102 -21.52 3.76 19.29
CA VAL A 102 -22.21 4.28 18.11
C VAL A 102 -23.70 3.92 18.20
N GLY A 103 -24.58 4.92 18.27
CA GLY A 103 -26.02 4.68 18.46
C GLY A 103 -26.73 4.20 17.19
N ARG A 104 -26.35 4.73 16.02
CA ARG A 104 -26.91 4.32 14.72
C ARG A 104 -25.78 4.02 13.75
N VAL A 105 -25.84 2.84 13.15
CA VAL A 105 -24.92 2.38 12.10
C VAL A 105 -25.76 2.16 10.85
N ALA A 106 -25.54 2.95 9.81
CA ALA A 106 -26.17 2.70 8.52
C ALA A 106 -25.46 1.55 7.78
N PRO A 107 -26.17 0.81 6.91
CA PRO A 107 -25.57 -0.20 6.04
C PRO A 107 -24.47 0.39 5.17
N ALA A 108 -23.46 -0.41 4.86
CA ALA A 108 -22.45 -0.05 3.86
C ALA A 108 -23.08 0.19 2.48
N TYR A 109 -22.39 0.94 1.63
CA TYR A 109 -22.88 1.25 0.27
C TYR A 109 -23.16 -0.04 -0.54
N GLU A 110 -22.32 -1.06 -0.36
CA GLU A 110 -22.41 -2.36 -1.03
C GLU A 110 -23.64 -3.18 -0.61
N ALA A 111 -24.35 -2.79 0.46
CA ALA A 111 -25.63 -3.40 0.83
C ALA A 111 -26.76 -3.05 -0.16
N GLY A 112 -26.54 -2.08 -1.07
CA GLY A 112 -27.49 -1.73 -2.12
C GLY A 112 -28.66 -0.86 -1.65
N GLU A 113 -28.58 -0.29 -0.44
CA GLU A 113 -29.69 0.46 0.17
C GLU A 113 -29.64 1.98 -0.08
N GLU A 114 -28.51 2.52 -0.54
CA GLU A 114 -28.34 3.95 -0.77
C GLU A 114 -29.11 4.43 -2.02
N GLN A 115 -29.87 5.51 -1.87
CA GLN A 115 -30.67 6.04 -2.97
C GLN A 115 -29.96 7.19 -3.67
N GLY A 116 -29.87 7.10 -5.00
CA GLY A 116 -29.28 8.15 -5.83
C GLY A 116 -27.76 8.16 -5.81
N GLU A 117 -27.19 9.37 -5.89
CA GLU A 117 -25.76 9.57 -6.04
C GLU A 117 -25.07 9.61 -4.65
N ALA A 118 -24.12 8.71 -4.43
CA ALA A 118 -23.35 8.60 -3.20
C ALA A 118 -21.88 8.97 -3.44
N VAL A 119 -21.19 9.40 -2.38
CA VAL A 119 -19.75 9.66 -2.43
C VAL A 119 -19.02 8.32 -2.30
N LEU A 120 -18.39 7.87 -3.38
CA LEU A 120 -17.66 6.61 -3.42
C LEU A 120 -16.21 6.76 -2.97
N MET A 121 -15.64 7.94 -3.19
CA MET A 121 -14.25 8.23 -2.83
C MET A 121 -14.10 9.68 -2.40
N ILE A 122 -13.36 9.90 -1.31
CA ILE A 122 -12.90 11.22 -0.87
C ILE A 122 -11.39 11.20 -0.89
N THR A 123 -10.77 12.13 -1.61
CA THR A 123 -9.31 12.20 -1.75
C THR A 123 -8.81 13.64 -1.63
N LYS A 124 -7.59 13.78 -1.11
CA LYS A 124 -6.86 15.06 -1.12
C LYS A 124 -6.27 15.38 -2.49
N HIS A 125 -6.07 14.37 -3.35
CA HIS A 125 -5.65 14.62 -4.72
C HIS A 125 -6.78 15.31 -5.49
N CYS A 126 -6.51 16.51 -6.01
CA CYS A 126 -7.51 17.33 -6.68
C CYS A 126 -7.13 17.53 -8.15
N ILE A 127 -7.97 17.03 -9.06
CA ILE A 127 -7.73 17.15 -10.51
C ILE A 127 -7.69 18.61 -10.96
N ARG A 128 -8.50 19.48 -10.35
CA ARG A 128 -8.43 20.93 -10.63
C ARG A 128 -7.06 21.50 -10.28
N PHE A 129 -6.45 21.04 -9.19
CA PHE A 129 -5.10 21.47 -8.83
C PHE A 129 -4.06 20.94 -9.82
N SER A 130 -4.12 19.65 -10.17
CA SER A 130 -3.14 19.04 -11.09
C SER A 130 -3.23 19.58 -12.52
N GLN A 131 -4.38 20.13 -12.91
CA GLN A 131 -4.62 20.75 -14.22
C GLN A 131 -4.51 22.29 -14.19
N HIS A 132 -3.99 22.88 -13.12
CA HIS A 132 -3.87 24.34 -12.95
C HIS A 132 -5.21 25.13 -12.96
N LEU A 133 -6.33 24.45 -12.72
CA LEU A 133 -7.70 24.99 -12.64
C LEU A 133 -8.16 25.27 -11.20
N CYS A 134 -7.23 25.36 -10.24
CA CYS A 134 -7.57 25.57 -8.84
C CYS A 134 -8.01 27.02 -8.58
N HIS A 135 -9.28 27.21 -8.23
CA HIS A 135 -9.82 28.54 -7.88
C HIS A 135 -9.13 29.19 -6.68
N LYS A 136 -8.55 28.40 -5.75
CA LYS A 136 -7.75 28.95 -4.65
C LYS A 136 -6.44 29.60 -5.10
N GLN A 137 -5.84 29.10 -6.19
CA GLN A 137 -4.60 29.66 -6.76
C GLN A 137 -4.89 30.75 -7.78
N ASN A 138 -5.97 30.60 -8.53
CA ASN A 138 -6.38 31.51 -9.59
C ASN A 138 -7.87 31.87 -9.42
N PRO A 139 -8.20 32.89 -8.60
CA PRO A 139 -9.59 33.27 -8.31
C PRO A 139 -10.41 33.68 -9.54
N GLU A 140 -9.75 34.08 -10.62
CA GLU A 140 -10.43 34.46 -11.87
C GLU A 140 -11.00 33.25 -12.63
N ILE A 141 -10.48 32.04 -12.36
CA ILE A 141 -10.98 30.82 -12.99
C ILE A 141 -12.34 30.48 -12.38
N LYS A 142 -13.34 30.35 -13.24
CA LYS A 142 -14.64 29.75 -12.94
C LYS A 142 -14.61 28.30 -13.42
N PRO A 143 -14.25 27.33 -12.55
CA PRO A 143 -14.02 25.97 -13.01
C PRO A 143 -15.35 25.26 -13.30
N GLU A 144 -15.45 24.69 -14.49
CA GLU A 144 -16.60 23.91 -14.94
C GLU A 144 -16.75 22.59 -14.14
N PRO A 145 -17.94 21.98 -14.14
CA PRO A 145 -18.14 20.63 -13.63
C PRO A 145 -17.20 19.63 -14.33
N LEU A 146 -16.61 18.71 -13.58
CA LEU A 146 -15.75 17.67 -14.11
C LEU A 146 -16.36 16.29 -13.82
N GLU A 147 -16.10 15.35 -14.71
CA GLU A 147 -16.53 13.95 -14.59
C GLU A 147 -15.34 13.02 -14.89
N LEU A 148 -15.30 11.86 -14.23
CA LEU A 148 -14.41 10.76 -14.57
C LEU A 148 -15.17 9.72 -15.38
N LYS A 149 -14.60 9.32 -16.52
CA LYS A 149 -15.16 8.26 -17.36
C LYS A 149 -14.27 7.03 -17.28
N MET A 150 -14.87 5.90 -16.91
CA MET A 150 -14.21 4.60 -16.82
C MET A 150 -15.04 3.57 -17.59
N GLY A 151 -14.67 3.31 -18.85
CA GLY A 151 -15.45 2.44 -19.72
C GLY A 151 -16.86 3.01 -19.95
N LYS A 152 -17.89 2.31 -19.46
CA LYS A 152 -19.30 2.74 -19.56
C LYS A 152 -19.74 3.63 -18.39
N ASP A 153 -18.90 3.79 -17.38
CA ASP A 153 -19.25 4.48 -16.16
C ASP A 153 -18.79 5.92 -16.18
N THR A 154 -19.67 6.81 -15.73
CA THR A 154 -19.41 8.23 -15.57
C THR A 154 -19.63 8.59 -14.12
N PHE A 155 -18.63 9.18 -13.49
CA PHE A 155 -18.65 9.62 -12.11
C PHE A 155 -18.53 11.12 -12.04
N ARG A 156 -19.47 11.77 -11.35
CA ARG A 156 -19.42 13.22 -11.16
C ARG A 156 -18.39 13.57 -10.11
N LEU A 157 -17.65 14.66 -10.32
CA LEU A 157 -16.70 15.16 -9.32
C LEU A 157 -17.29 16.35 -8.56
N ARG A 158 -17.27 16.26 -7.23
CA ARG A 158 -17.53 17.40 -6.34
C ARG A 158 -16.22 17.84 -5.68
N PHE A 159 -15.98 19.13 -5.65
CA PHE A 159 -14.78 19.71 -5.06
C PHE A 159 -15.16 20.51 -3.82
N ASP A 160 -14.67 20.07 -2.66
CA ASP A 160 -14.73 20.84 -1.42
C ASP A 160 -13.42 21.64 -1.30
N CYS A 161 -13.45 22.85 -1.84
CA CYS A 161 -12.27 23.72 -1.82
C CYS A 161 -11.89 24.08 -0.38
N VAL A 162 -12.82 24.18 0.57
CA VAL A 162 -12.51 24.56 1.96
C VAL A 162 -11.63 23.50 2.61
N ARG A 163 -12.03 22.22 2.52
CA ARG A 163 -11.27 21.08 3.06
C ARG A 163 -10.15 20.56 2.15
N CYS A 164 -10.00 21.16 0.96
CA CYS A 164 -9.11 20.69 -0.10
C CYS A 164 -9.33 19.20 -0.41
N GLU A 165 -10.58 18.84 -0.70
CA GLU A 165 -10.99 17.47 -1.01
C GLU A 165 -11.69 17.41 -2.36
N MET A 166 -11.40 16.35 -3.12
CA MET A 166 -12.17 15.94 -4.28
C MET A 166 -12.97 14.70 -3.91
N GLN A 167 -14.23 14.70 -4.31
CA GLN A 167 -15.16 13.62 -4.05
C GLN A 167 -15.64 13.06 -5.38
N VAL A 168 -15.56 11.74 -5.51
CA VAL A 168 -16.06 11.00 -6.68
C VAL A 168 -17.44 10.49 -6.31
N LEU A 169 -18.45 10.93 -7.07
CA LEU A 169 -19.82 10.53 -6.86
C LEU A 169 -20.25 9.51 -7.90
N GLY A 170 -20.98 8.50 -7.44
CA GLY A 170 -21.56 7.47 -8.30
C GLY A 170 -22.87 6.97 -7.73
N SER A 171 -23.68 6.39 -8.59
CA SER A 171 -25.00 5.87 -8.22
C SER A 171 -25.00 4.35 -8.28
N LEU A 172 -25.78 3.73 -7.41
CA LEU A 172 -26.01 2.29 -7.52
C LEU A 172 -26.68 2.03 -8.88
N LYS A 173 -26.16 1.04 -9.59
CA LYS A 173 -26.82 0.53 -10.77
C LYS A 173 -27.89 -0.46 -10.32
N PRO A 174 -29.10 -0.40 -10.91
CA PRO A 174 -30.11 -1.42 -10.71
C PRO A 174 -29.65 -2.79 -11.20
#